data_AF-A0A4R2F6P3-F1
#
_entry.id   AF-A0A4R2F6P3-F1
#
_cell.length_a   1.000
_cell.length_b   1.000
_cell.length_c   1.000
_cell.angle_alpha   90.00
_cell.angle_beta   90.00
_cell.angle_gamma   90.00
#
_symmetry.space_group_name_H-M   'P 1'
#
loop_
_entity.id
_entity.type
_entity.pdbx_description
1 polymer ?
#
loop_
_entity_poly.entity_id
_entity_poly.type
_entity_poly.pdbx_seq_one_letter_code
_entity_poly.pdbx_strand_id
1 'polypeptide(L)'
;MRVEGNTIMLTPQFNRESWDDVEFVWNHKPFIRSTVSEVMHFPIVDSLETINQSLLHKAYQMNVIPNDNEALLLRHPISPWKEEVLLSVTKPVDDKDYVELSGTFRSRVFEGKKTQLRSFFRQMESFLVGRNEQPLTYYVSKVASSTDVDGHETCTYVIIAQVTNLSKDSEPLDIDRWFPFT
;
A
#
# COMPACT_ATOMS: atom_id res chain seq x y z
N MET A 1 3.48 19.48 1.10
CA MET A 1 4.80 18.84 1.26
C MET A 1 5.66 19.77 2.09
N ARG A 2 6.30 19.24 3.13
CA ARG A 2 7.23 19.98 3.96
C ARG A 2 8.58 19.27 3.98
N VAL A 3 9.66 20.03 3.85
CA VAL A 3 11.03 19.52 4.00
C VAL A 3 11.59 20.08 5.30
N GLU A 4 11.96 19.20 6.23
CA GLU A 4 12.59 19.55 7.50
C GLU A 4 13.95 18.84 7.63
N GLY A 5 15.02 19.60 7.45
CA GLY A 5 16.37 19.01 7.38
C GLY A 5 16.47 18.05 6.20
N ASN A 6 16.71 16.76 6.50
CA ASN A 6 16.77 15.67 5.52
C ASN A 6 15.52 14.77 5.56
N THR A 7 14.38 15.30 6.02
CA THR A 7 13.12 14.56 6.08
C THR A 7 12.10 15.24 5.18
N ILE A 8 11.45 14.46 4.32
CA ILE A 8 10.32 14.91 3.51
C ILE A 8 9.05 14.39 4.17
N MET A 9 8.16 15.31 4.52
CA MET A 9 6.86 14.99 5.11
C MET A 9 5.75 15.30 4.11
N LEU A 10 4.94 14.27 3.86
CA LEU A 10 3.64 14.41 3.21
C LEU A 10 2.59 14.52 4.31
N THR A 11 1.73 15.54 4.23
CA THR A 11 0.62 15.73 5.16
C THR A 11 -0.71 15.61 4.40
N PRO A 12 -1.05 14.42 3.87
CA PRO A 12 -2.32 14.23 3.18
C PRO A 12 -3.46 14.48 4.16
N GLN A 13 -4.49 15.20 3.71
CA GLN A 13 -5.75 15.23 4.42
C GLN A 13 -6.48 13.92 4.14
N PHE A 14 -6.44 13.00 5.10
CA PHE A 14 -7.14 11.74 4.96
C PHE A 14 -8.66 11.97 5.00
N ASN A 15 -9.32 11.68 3.88
CA ASN A 15 -10.77 11.60 3.79
C ASN A 15 -11.20 10.15 3.60
N ARG A 16 -11.85 9.56 4.61
CA ARG A 16 -12.29 8.16 4.58
C ARG A 16 -13.19 7.85 3.39
N GLU A 17 -14.10 8.76 3.05
CA GLU A 17 -15.06 8.57 1.95
C GLU A 17 -14.39 8.47 0.58
N SER A 18 -13.18 9.01 0.44
CA SER A 18 -12.38 8.88 -0.78
C SER A 18 -11.73 7.50 -0.94
N TRP A 19 -11.83 6.63 0.06
CA TRP A 19 -11.09 5.35 0.11
C TRP A 19 -11.93 4.14 0.53
N ASP A 20 -13.05 4.30 1.23
CA ASP A 20 -13.85 3.17 1.73
C ASP A 20 -14.95 2.78 0.72
N ASP A 21 -14.93 1.52 0.25
CA ASP A 21 -15.80 1.00 -0.82
C ASP A 21 -15.72 1.84 -2.11
N VAL A 22 -14.48 2.12 -2.54
CA VAL A 22 -14.23 2.90 -3.76
C VAL A 22 -13.63 2.00 -4.85
N GLU A 23 -14.07 2.24 -6.08
CA GLU A 23 -13.47 1.70 -7.29
C GLU A 23 -12.53 2.73 -7.92
N PHE A 24 -11.35 2.28 -8.34
CA PHE A 24 -10.48 3.08 -9.20
C PHE A 24 -10.08 2.26 -10.42
N VAL A 25 -10.10 2.89 -11.58
CA VAL A 25 -9.48 2.33 -12.79
C VAL A 25 -8.20 3.11 -13.03
N TRP A 26 -7.06 2.43 -12.86
CA TRP A 26 -5.78 3.01 -13.23
C TRP A 26 -5.41 2.56 -14.62
N ASN A 27 -4.92 3.51 -15.41
CA ASN A 27 -4.38 3.27 -16.73
C ASN A 27 -2.98 3.87 -16.78
N HIS A 28 -1.97 3.01 -16.73
CA HIS A 28 -0.56 3.40 -16.70
C HIS A 28 -0.23 4.37 -15.57
N LYS A 29 -0.79 4.15 -14.37
CA LYS A 29 -0.51 5.04 -13.22
C LYS A 29 0.96 4.87 -12.82
N PRO A 30 1.76 5.94 -12.81
CA PRO A 30 3.20 5.84 -12.67
C PRO A 30 3.63 5.78 -11.19
N PHE A 31 4.60 4.90 -10.90
CA PHE A 31 5.22 4.73 -9.58
C PHE A 31 6.73 4.54 -9.72
N ILE A 32 7.45 4.85 -8.65
CA ILE A 32 8.80 4.32 -8.40
C ILE A 32 8.71 3.31 -7.25
N ARG A 33 9.45 2.21 -7.35
CA ARG A 33 9.44 1.16 -6.32
C ARG A 33 10.78 1.04 -5.60
N SER A 34 10.73 0.44 -4.41
CA SER A 34 11.87 -0.14 -3.73
C SER A 34 11.49 -1.53 -3.23
N THR A 35 12.47 -2.40 -3.08
CA THR A 35 12.28 -3.74 -2.51
C THR A 35 12.80 -3.75 -1.08
N VAL A 36 12.02 -4.36 -0.19
CA VAL A 36 12.36 -4.57 1.22
C VAL A 36 12.52 -6.06 1.46
N SER A 37 13.69 -6.45 1.97
CA SER A 37 13.93 -7.80 2.47
C SER A 37 13.42 -7.92 3.89
N GLU A 38 12.62 -8.96 4.14
CA GLU A 38 11.93 -9.19 5.40
C GLU A 38 12.22 -10.58 5.97
N VAL A 39 12.00 -10.74 7.28
CA VAL A 39 11.82 -12.03 7.95
C VAL A 39 10.49 -11.96 8.68
N MET A 40 9.53 -12.82 8.28
CA MET A 40 8.19 -12.86 8.87
C MET A 40 7.50 -11.48 8.92
N HIS A 41 7.59 -10.70 7.83
CA HIS A 41 7.04 -9.32 7.73
C HIS A 41 7.72 -8.26 8.61
N PHE A 42 8.94 -8.54 9.06
CA PHE A 42 9.80 -7.57 9.72
C PHE A 42 10.99 -7.25 8.81
N PRO A 43 11.19 -5.96 8.43
CA PRO A 43 12.35 -5.55 7.65
C PRO A 43 13.66 -5.89 8.36
N ILE A 44 14.64 -6.40 7.62
CA ILE A 44 15.93 -6.88 8.19
C ILE A 44 17.01 -5.80 8.15
N VAL A 45 17.05 -5.02 7.06
CA VAL A 45 18.15 -4.07 6.78
C VAL A 45 17.72 -2.65 7.15
N ASP A 46 16.79 -2.10 6.38
CA ASP A 46 16.28 -0.75 6.56
C ASP A 46 14.86 -0.79 7.11
N SER A 47 14.54 0.16 7.98
CA SER A 47 13.16 0.34 8.42
C SER A 47 12.27 0.77 7.24
N LEU A 48 10.97 0.49 7.32
CA LEU A 48 10.02 0.98 6.32
C LEU A 48 10.07 2.51 6.20
N GLU A 49 10.28 3.23 7.30
CA GLU A 49 10.41 4.69 7.28
C GLU A 49 11.63 5.14 6.47
N THR A 50 12.78 4.48 6.67
CA THR A 50 14.00 4.76 5.90
C THR A 50 13.76 4.55 4.40
N ILE A 51 13.08 3.46 4.03
CA ILE A 51 12.74 3.16 2.63
C ILE A 51 11.79 4.20 2.05
N ASN A 52 10.75 4.59 2.81
CA ASN A 52 9.80 5.63 2.42
C ASN A 52 10.51 6.96 2.17
N GLN A 53 11.38 7.39 3.10
CA GLN A 53 12.16 8.61 2.95
C GLN A 53 13.08 8.54 1.73
N SER A 54 13.74 7.40 1.48
CA SER A 54 14.58 7.22 0.29
C SER A 54 13.78 7.43 -1.01
N LEU A 55 12.59 6.84 -1.11
CA LEU A 55 11.70 7.04 -2.26
C LEU A 55 11.24 8.49 -2.41
N LEU A 56 10.88 9.16 -1.31
CA LEU A 56 10.48 10.56 -1.32
C LEU A 56 11.63 11.47 -1.81
N HIS A 57 12.85 11.25 -1.32
CA HIS A 57 14.03 12.02 -1.75
C HIS A 57 14.31 11.78 -3.24
N LYS A 58 14.21 10.53 -3.70
CA LYS A 58 14.37 10.17 -5.11
C LYS A 58 13.36 10.91 -5.99
N ALA A 59 12.07 10.85 -5.63
CA ALA A 59 11.01 11.55 -6.37
C ALA A 59 11.18 13.08 -6.35
N TYR A 60 11.62 13.63 -5.21
CA TYR A 60 11.90 15.06 -5.06
C TYR A 60 13.06 15.50 -5.96
N GLN A 61 14.17 14.77 -5.97
CA GLN A 61 15.33 15.05 -6.84
C GLN A 61 14.99 15.02 -8.33
N MET A 62 14.08 14.14 -8.73
CA MET A 62 13.60 14.03 -10.11
C MET A 62 12.49 15.04 -10.46
N ASN A 63 12.03 15.86 -9.50
CA ASN A 63 10.88 16.77 -9.65
C ASN A 63 9.60 16.04 -10.12
N VAL A 64 9.32 14.88 -9.52
CA VAL A 64 8.14 14.06 -9.81
C VAL A 64 7.33 13.68 -8.57
N ILE A 65 7.67 14.25 -7.42
CA ILE A 65 6.90 14.07 -6.20
C ILE A 65 5.47 14.64 -6.39
N PRO A 66 4.41 13.88 -6.10
CA PRO A 66 3.05 14.40 -6.19
C PRO A 66 2.74 15.41 -5.10
N ASN A 67 1.59 16.08 -5.24
CA ASN A 67 1.01 16.85 -4.15
C ASN A 67 0.60 15.92 -3.00
N ASP A 68 0.53 16.45 -1.78
CA ASP A 68 0.29 15.65 -0.56
C ASP A 68 -0.95 14.74 -0.66
N ASN A 69 -2.07 15.26 -1.17
CA ASN A 69 -3.32 14.51 -1.29
C ASN A 69 -3.34 13.50 -2.44
N GLU A 70 -2.38 13.59 -3.38
CA GLU A 70 -2.27 12.71 -4.55
C GLU A 70 -1.20 11.64 -4.37
N ALA A 71 -0.29 11.84 -3.42
CA ALA A 71 0.81 10.95 -3.14
C ALA A 71 0.30 9.64 -2.53
N LEU A 72 0.54 8.54 -3.25
CA LEU A 72 0.28 7.18 -2.78
C LEU A 72 1.58 6.52 -2.40
N LEU A 73 1.65 6.08 -1.15
CA LEU A 73 2.71 5.23 -0.65
C LEU A 73 2.10 3.86 -0.36
N LEU A 74 2.38 2.91 -1.24
CA LEU A 74 1.76 1.59 -1.26
C LEU A 74 2.79 0.53 -0.90
N ARG A 75 2.44 -0.32 0.05
CA ARG A 75 3.19 -1.53 0.39
C ARG A 75 2.55 -2.71 -0.32
N HIS A 76 3.34 -3.50 -1.03
CA HIS A 76 2.92 -4.67 -1.77
C HIS A 76 3.63 -5.91 -1.19
N PRO A 77 2.97 -6.66 -0.29
CA PRO A 77 3.53 -7.88 0.26
C PRO A 77 3.61 -8.95 -0.82
N ILE A 78 4.82 -9.45 -1.10
CA ILE A 78 5.05 -10.52 -2.07
C ILE A 78 5.10 -11.88 -1.36
N SER A 79 5.72 -11.91 -0.18
CA SER A 79 5.92 -13.10 0.63
C SER A 79 6.26 -12.70 2.08
N PRO A 80 6.37 -13.66 3.02
CA PRO A 80 6.87 -13.38 4.38
C PRO A 80 8.30 -12.81 4.43
N TRP A 81 9.02 -12.89 3.31
CA TRP A 81 10.45 -12.58 3.19
C TRP A 81 10.74 -11.35 2.34
N LYS A 82 9.71 -10.80 1.68
CA LYS A 82 9.88 -9.75 0.68
C LYS A 82 8.61 -8.94 0.52
N GLU A 83 8.79 -7.63 0.52
CA GLU A 83 7.76 -6.64 0.23
C GLU A 83 8.31 -5.61 -0.77
N GLU A 84 7.44 -5.03 -1.59
CA GLU A 84 7.76 -3.83 -2.37
C GLU A 84 7.08 -2.61 -1.75
N VAL A 85 7.75 -1.47 -1.80
CA VAL A 85 7.18 -0.16 -1.45
C VAL A 85 7.16 0.68 -2.71
N LEU A 86 5.99 1.16 -3.08
CA LEU A 86 5.75 1.97 -4.27
C LEU A 86 5.35 3.38 -3.84
N LEU A 87 5.99 4.38 -4.44
CA LEU A 87 5.59 5.78 -4.32
C LEU A 87 5.06 6.23 -5.69
N SER A 88 3.83 6.74 -5.74
CA SER A 88 3.29 7.31 -6.98
C SER A 88 4.10 8.54 -7.38
N VAL A 89 4.25 8.77 -8.68
CA VAL A 89 4.93 9.94 -9.24
C VAL A 89 4.01 10.69 -10.20
N THR A 90 4.36 11.91 -10.60
CA THR A 90 3.49 12.74 -11.45
C THR A 90 3.59 12.41 -12.95
N LYS A 91 4.65 11.70 -13.37
CA LYS A 91 4.93 11.36 -14.77
C LYS A 91 5.90 10.18 -14.87
N PRO A 92 6.01 9.51 -16.04
CA PRO A 92 7.06 8.54 -16.31
C PRO A 92 8.47 9.10 -16.08
N VAL A 93 9.38 8.26 -15.61
CA VAL A 93 10.79 8.61 -15.34
C VAL A 93 11.74 7.56 -15.91
N ASP A 94 12.94 8.01 -16.28
CA ASP A 94 14.04 7.13 -16.65
C ASP A 94 14.73 6.62 -15.38
N ASP A 95 14.07 5.68 -14.72
CA ASP A 95 14.54 5.03 -13.50
C ASP A 95 14.35 3.52 -13.59
N LYS A 96 15.34 2.75 -13.15
CA LYS A 96 15.30 1.28 -13.21
C LYS A 96 14.16 0.68 -12.38
N ASP A 97 13.71 1.39 -11.34
CA ASP A 97 12.65 0.98 -10.43
C ASP A 97 11.32 1.68 -10.78
N TYR A 98 11.22 2.29 -11.96
CA TYR A 98 9.96 2.78 -12.49
C TYR A 98 9.02 1.62 -12.81
N VAL A 99 7.76 1.74 -12.42
CA VAL A 99 6.69 0.80 -12.75
C VAL A 99 5.38 1.52 -12.99
N GLU A 100 4.50 0.91 -13.78
CA GLU A 100 3.14 1.39 -14.00
C GLU A 100 2.14 0.35 -13.52
N LEU A 101 1.06 0.83 -12.88
CA LEU A 101 -0.07 -0.02 -12.51
C LEU A 101 -1.27 0.30 -13.40
N SER A 102 -1.87 -0.76 -13.95
CA SER A 102 -3.06 -0.70 -14.79
C SER A 102 -4.07 -1.76 -14.36
N GLY A 103 -5.35 -1.42 -14.41
CA GLY A 103 -6.45 -2.33 -14.10
C GLY A 103 -7.53 -1.69 -13.24
N THR A 104 -8.47 -2.53 -12.80
CA THR A 104 -9.52 -2.15 -11.86
C THR A 104 -9.08 -2.48 -10.44
N PHE A 105 -9.27 -1.53 -9.54
CA PHE A 105 -8.88 -1.62 -8.15
C PHE A 105 -10.08 -1.33 -7.25
N ARG A 106 -10.16 -2.05 -6.13
CA ARG A 106 -11.14 -1.85 -5.07
C ARG A 106 -10.41 -1.45 -3.80
N SER A 107 -10.89 -0.46 -3.07
CA SER A 107 -10.31 -0.07 -1.79
C SER A 107 -11.28 -0.16 -0.63
N ARG A 108 -10.74 -0.45 0.55
CA ARG A 108 -11.45 -0.37 1.83
C ARG A 108 -10.55 0.17 2.94
N VAL A 109 -11.18 0.82 3.91
CA VAL A 109 -10.50 1.39 5.07
C VAL A 109 -10.69 0.48 6.29
N PHE A 110 -9.58 0.19 6.95
CA PHE A 110 -9.52 -0.62 8.16
C PHE A 110 -8.82 0.14 9.27
N GLU A 111 -9.29 -0.02 10.50
CA GLU A 111 -8.70 0.60 11.68
C GLU A 111 -8.35 -0.47 12.70
N GLY A 112 -7.13 -0.41 13.23
CA GLY A 112 -6.69 -1.32 14.29
C GLY A 112 -5.17 -1.46 14.36
N LYS A 113 -4.73 -2.52 15.02
CA LYS A 113 -3.31 -2.81 15.26
C LYS A 113 -2.67 -3.46 14.03
N LYS A 114 -1.35 -3.29 13.87
CA LYS A 114 -0.56 -3.95 12.80
C LYS A 114 -0.77 -5.47 12.78
N THR A 115 -0.94 -6.10 13.94
CA THR A 115 -1.17 -7.55 14.07
C THR A 115 -2.51 -8.03 13.47
N GLN A 116 -3.46 -7.12 13.24
CA GLN A 116 -4.76 -7.44 12.64
C GLN A 116 -4.75 -7.40 11.11
N LEU A 117 -3.61 -7.10 10.47
CA LEU A 117 -3.52 -6.95 9.02
C LEU A 117 -4.00 -8.19 8.26
N ARG A 118 -3.70 -9.40 8.74
CA ARG A 118 -4.23 -10.65 8.17
C ARG A 118 -5.77 -10.70 8.19
N SER A 119 -6.39 -10.28 9.31
CA SER A 119 -7.85 -10.21 9.42
C SER A 119 -8.44 -9.19 8.45
N PHE A 120 -7.77 -8.06 8.24
CA PHE A 120 -8.20 -7.05 7.27
C PHE A 120 -8.18 -7.59 5.83
N PHE A 121 -7.15 -8.36 5.45
CA PHE A 121 -7.13 -9.03 4.15
C PHE A 121 -8.30 -10.03 3.98
N ARG A 122 -8.64 -10.80 5.02
CA ARG A 122 -9.79 -11.72 4.98
C ARG A 122 -11.14 -11.01 4.89
N GLN A 123 -11.27 -9.86 5.55
CA GLN A 123 -12.45 -9.01 5.43
C GLN A 123 -12.56 -8.39 4.03
N MET A 124 -11.44 -7.97 3.44
CA MET A 124 -11.39 -7.50 2.05
C MET A 124 -11.78 -8.59 1.06
N GLU A 125 -11.27 -9.81 1.23
CA GLU A 125 -11.64 -10.98 0.41
C GLU A 125 -13.15 -11.26 0.48
N SER A 126 -13.72 -11.29 1.69
CA SER A 126 -15.16 -11.52 1.89
C SER A 126 -16.01 -10.45 1.20
N PHE A 127 -15.54 -9.20 1.22
CA PHE A 127 -16.17 -8.09 0.52
C PHE A 127 -16.15 -8.26 -1.01
N LEU A 128 -15.02 -8.69 -1.58
CA LEU A 128 -14.89 -8.92 -3.02
C LEU A 128 -15.75 -10.10 -3.50
N VAL A 129 -15.82 -11.18 -2.72
CA VAL A 129 -16.71 -12.33 -3.01
C VAL A 129 -18.16 -11.88 -3.11
N GLY A 130 -18.62 -10.99 -2.22
CA GLY A 130 -19.96 -10.41 -2.28
C GLY A 130 -20.25 -9.60 -3.55
N ARG A 131 -19.21 -9.21 -4.30
CA ARG A 131 -19.30 -8.48 -5.58
C ARG A 131 -19.02 -9.36 -6.79
N ASN A 132 -18.84 -10.68 -6.61
CA ASN A 132 -18.41 -11.60 -7.66
C ASN A 132 -17.07 -11.19 -8.30
N GLU A 133 -16.16 -10.67 -7.48
CA GLU A 133 -14.80 -10.28 -7.83
C GLU A 133 -13.80 -11.10 -7.03
N GLN A 134 -12.57 -11.21 -7.55
CA GLN A 134 -11.45 -11.82 -6.84
C GLN A 134 -10.21 -10.92 -6.91
N PRO A 135 -9.39 -10.91 -5.84
CA PRO A 135 -8.14 -10.19 -5.82
C PRO A 135 -7.09 -10.92 -6.67
N LEU A 136 -6.39 -10.19 -7.55
CA LEU A 136 -5.14 -10.63 -8.17
C LEU A 136 -3.95 -10.37 -7.26
N THR A 137 -3.99 -9.24 -6.56
CA THR A 137 -2.96 -8.81 -5.62
C THR A 137 -3.53 -7.75 -4.67
N TYR A 138 -2.81 -7.46 -3.61
CA TYR A 138 -3.12 -6.39 -2.67
C TYR A 138 -1.97 -5.40 -2.50
N TYR A 139 -2.37 -4.17 -2.23
CA TYR A 139 -1.53 -3.06 -1.79
C TYR A 139 -2.10 -2.53 -0.48
N VAL A 140 -1.23 -2.04 0.41
CA VAL A 140 -1.61 -1.49 1.71
C VAL A 140 -0.93 -0.15 1.91
N SER A 141 -1.69 0.86 2.33
CA SER A 141 -1.15 2.14 2.76
C SER A 141 -1.52 2.39 4.22
N LYS A 142 -0.55 2.81 5.04
CA LYS A 142 -0.81 3.35 6.38
C LYS A 142 -0.99 4.86 6.23
N VAL A 143 -2.21 5.34 6.40
CA VAL A 143 -2.58 6.74 6.10
C VAL A 143 -2.69 7.63 7.34
N ALA A 144 -2.94 7.03 8.50
CA ALA A 144 -2.96 7.71 9.78
C ALA A 144 -2.61 6.73 10.90
N SER A 145 -2.12 7.26 12.03
CA SER A 145 -2.13 6.54 13.30
C SER A 145 -2.44 7.50 14.44
N SER A 146 -3.05 6.96 15.49
CA SER A 146 -3.37 7.66 16.73
C SER A 146 -2.94 6.81 17.91
N THR A 147 -2.44 7.44 18.96
CA THR A 147 -2.05 6.76 20.19
C THR A 147 -3.00 7.18 21.31
N ASP A 148 -3.53 6.21 22.05
CA ASP A 148 -4.37 6.49 23.21
C ASP A 148 -3.55 6.92 24.45
N VAL A 149 -4.25 7.27 25.54
CA VAL A 149 -3.61 7.69 26.80
C VAL A 149 -2.77 6.59 27.45
N ASP A 150 -3.05 5.32 27.12
CA ASP A 150 -2.34 4.15 27.64
C ASP A 150 -1.16 3.74 26.75
N GLY A 151 -0.91 4.48 25.66
CA GLY A 151 0.18 4.24 24.73
C GLY A 151 -0.11 3.21 23.63
N HIS A 152 -1.35 2.76 23.46
CA HIS A 152 -1.70 1.86 22.38
C HIS A 152 -1.87 2.60 21.06
N GLU A 153 -1.09 2.19 20.05
CA GLU A 153 -1.22 2.70 18.69
C GLU A 153 -2.38 2.00 17.95
N THR A 154 -3.28 2.81 17.39
CA THR A 154 -4.27 2.39 16.40
C THR A 154 -3.89 3.01 15.07
N CYS A 155 -3.78 2.18 14.03
CA CYS A 155 -3.45 2.61 12.67
C CYS A 155 -4.68 2.56 11.78
N THR A 156 -4.78 3.51 10.86
CA THR A 156 -5.72 3.47 9.74
C THR A 156 -4.98 2.96 8.50
N TYR A 157 -5.50 1.88 7.92
CA TYR A 157 -4.99 1.25 6.72
C TYR A 157 -6.00 1.39 5.59
N VAL A 158 -5.50 1.75 4.40
CA VAL A 158 -6.23 1.57 3.14
C VAL A 158 -5.68 0.31 2.49
N ILE A 159 -6.52 -0.70 2.32
CA ILE A 159 -6.18 -1.88 1.52
C ILE A 159 -6.79 -1.71 0.13
N ILE A 160 -5.97 -1.83 -0.89
CA ILE A 160 -6.34 -1.73 -2.29
C ILE A 160 -6.10 -3.10 -2.94
N ALA A 161 -7.15 -3.72 -3.46
CA ALA A 161 -7.06 -4.96 -4.22
C ALA A 161 -7.10 -4.63 -5.71
N GLN A 162 -6.17 -5.16 -6.50
CA GLN A 162 -6.38 -5.24 -7.94
C GLN A 162 -7.34 -6.41 -8.19
N VAL A 163 -8.41 -6.19 -8.94
CA VAL A 163 -9.50 -7.17 -9.07
C VAL A 163 -9.68 -7.65 -10.50
N THR A 164 -10.22 -8.85 -10.62
CA THR A 164 -10.82 -9.39 -11.84
C THR A 164 -12.15 -10.04 -11.50
N ASN A 165 -12.97 -10.31 -12.52
CA ASN A 165 -14.21 -11.04 -12.34
C ASN A 165 -13.93 -12.46 -11.85
N LEU A 166 -14.78 -12.97 -10.95
CA LEU A 166 -14.70 -14.35 -10.49
C LEU A 166 -14.85 -15.30 -11.69
N SER A 167 -13.84 -16.13 -11.93
CA SER A 167 -13.89 -17.21 -12.92
C SER A 167 -13.92 -18.56 -12.21
N LYS A 168 -14.51 -19.59 -12.82
CA LYS A 168 -14.58 -20.93 -12.20
C LYS A 168 -13.22 -21.61 -12.05
N ASP A 169 -12.22 -21.16 -12.81
CA ASP A 169 -10.91 -21.82 -12.92
C ASP A 169 -9.77 -21.02 -12.25
N SER A 170 -10.09 -19.88 -11.62
CA SER A 170 -9.10 -19.03 -10.97
C SER A 170 -8.92 -19.43 -9.52
N GLU A 171 -7.69 -19.81 -9.17
CA GLU A 171 -7.31 -20.00 -7.77
C GLU A 171 -7.36 -18.65 -7.05
N PRO A 172 -8.00 -18.58 -5.87
CA PRO A 172 -7.99 -17.37 -5.07
C PRO A 172 -6.57 -17.06 -4.61
N LEU A 173 -6.27 -15.78 -4.43
CA LEU A 173 -5.01 -15.36 -3.86
C LEU A 173 -4.86 -15.93 -2.44
N ASP A 174 -3.88 -16.80 -2.24
CA ASP A 174 -3.65 -17.45 -0.95
C ASP A 174 -3.00 -16.49 0.06
N ILE A 175 -3.84 -15.84 0.87
CA ILE A 175 -3.40 -14.96 1.97
C ILE A 175 -2.58 -15.75 3.03
N ASP A 176 -2.81 -17.05 3.19
CA ASP A 176 -2.07 -17.84 4.19
C ASP A 176 -0.64 -18.13 3.75
N ARG A 177 -0.39 -18.17 2.44
CA ARG A 177 0.98 -18.16 1.91
C ARG A 177 1.74 -16.89 2.29
N TRP A 178 1.05 -15.75 2.40
CA TRP A 178 1.66 -14.52 2.86
C TRP A 178 1.85 -14.52 4.36
N PHE A 179 0.91 -15.05 5.15
CA PHE A 179 0.99 -15.11 6.61
C PHE A 179 1.05 -16.56 7.15
N PRO A 180 2.13 -17.33 6.87
CA PRO A 180 2.17 -18.76 7.18
C PRO A 180 2.40 -19.10 8.65
N PHE A 181 2.65 -18.10 9.51
CA PHE A 181 3.06 -18.30 10.90
C PHE A 181 2.11 -17.66 11.94
N THR A 182 0.88 -17.32 11.54
CA THR A 182 -0.12 -16.63 12.39
C THR A 182 -1.45 -17.35 12.47
#